data_AF-A0A957BYK6-F1
#
_entry.id   AF-A0A957BYK6-F1
#
_cell.length_a   1.000
_cell.length_b   1.000
_cell.length_c   1.000
_cell.angle_alpha   90.00
_cell.angle_beta   90.00
_cell.angle_gamma   90.00
#
_symmetry.space_group_name_H-M   'P 1'
#
loop_
_entity.id
_entity.type
_entity.pdbx_description
1 polymer ?
#
loop_
_entity_poly.entity_id
_entity_poly.type
_entity_poly.pdbx_seq_one_letter_code
_entity_poly.pdbx_strand_id
1 'polypeptide(L)'
;MTTNLIPFLPTSSNPKAYMKLREIFSQLAYGELSQHILGEHELGVVSPERHGALVSHINLGLNALYKRFFLKEGRIDLGVQSGMTNYILNSEYAVSNVESSALVRYLLDTPEAPFMDDIHKLERVLTSEEVELPLNDEAESYACFTPSQTSLRIPIDIASPTSSTPDYLKTSQLTLVYRANHPPIQIVDGVVDTDMEVYLPASHLEALLYFVASRVNNPIGMTNEFHAGNSWAAKYEMECQKLEGFNLQIDNMSQHTEFEHRGWI
;
A
#
# COMPACT_ATOMS: atom_id res chain seq x y z
N MET A 1 4.23 -12.69 -39.98
CA MET A 1 4.41 -13.64 -38.87
C MET A 1 4.19 -12.86 -37.59
N THR A 2 2.96 -12.89 -37.09
CA THR A 2 2.48 -12.12 -35.94
C THR A 2 2.60 -12.98 -34.69
N THR A 3 3.57 -12.65 -33.84
CA THR A 3 3.77 -13.30 -32.54
C THR A 3 2.78 -12.72 -31.55
N ASN A 4 1.74 -13.49 -31.21
CA ASN A 4 0.81 -13.15 -30.14
C ASN A 4 1.54 -13.23 -28.79
N LEU A 5 1.70 -12.09 -28.13
CA LEU A 5 2.08 -12.04 -26.71
C LEU A 5 0.83 -12.40 -25.90
N ILE A 6 0.88 -13.57 -25.26
CA ILE A 6 -0.11 -14.00 -24.27
C ILE A 6 0.21 -13.25 -22.96
N PRO A 7 -0.74 -12.55 -22.34
CA PRO A 7 -0.51 -11.95 -21.03
C PRO A 7 -0.31 -13.07 -19.98
N PHE A 8 0.77 -12.96 -19.22
CA PHE A 8 1.11 -13.87 -18.13
C PHE A 8 0.04 -13.74 -17.03
N LEU A 9 -0.85 -14.72 -16.95
CA LEU A 9 -1.74 -14.88 -15.80
C LEU A 9 -0.92 -15.47 -14.65
N PRO A 10 -0.88 -14.85 -13.44
CA PRO A 10 -0.18 -15.42 -12.31
C PRO A 10 -0.83 -16.74 -11.92
N THR A 11 -0.04 -17.81 -11.94
CA THR A 11 -0.46 -19.17 -11.58
C THR A 11 -0.83 -19.27 -10.11
N SER A 12 -1.98 -19.89 -9.88
CA SER A 12 -2.64 -20.21 -8.62
C SER A 12 -1.79 -21.07 -7.66
N SER A 13 -1.49 -20.53 -6.47
CA SER A 13 -1.59 -21.23 -5.17
C SER A 13 -1.38 -20.28 -3.96
N ASN A 14 -1.80 -19.01 -4.05
CA ASN A 14 -1.84 -18.12 -2.89
C ASN A 14 -3.15 -18.37 -2.12
N PRO A 15 -3.15 -18.51 -0.77
CA PRO A 15 -4.40 -18.50 0.00
C PRO A 15 -5.19 -17.24 -0.38
N LYS A 16 -6.52 -17.34 -0.48
CA LYS A 16 -7.39 -16.22 -0.91
C LYS A 16 -6.98 -14.93 -0.17
N ALA A 17 -6.26 -14.05 -0.85
CA ALA A 17 -5.88 -12.73 -0.34
C ALA A 17 -7.04 -11.73 -0.47
N TYR A 18 -8.21 -12.21 -0.90
CA TYR A 18 -9.42 -11.46 -1.12
C TYR A 18 -10.51 -12.06 -0.25
N MET A 19 -11.21 -11.21 0.47
CA MET A 19 -12.43 -11.54 1.23
C MET A 19 -13.50 -10.52 0.92
N LYS A 20 -14.78 -10.91 1.01
CA LYS A 20 -15.86 -9.94 0.82
C LYS A 20 -16.03 -9.07 2.04
N LEU A 21 -16.41 -7.80 1.86
CA LEU A 21 -16.67 -6.89 2.98
C LEU A 21 -17.73 -7.45 3.95
N ARG A 22 -18.76 -8.12 3.44
CA ARG A 22 -19.78 -8.80 4.27
C ARG A 22 -19.19 -9.88 5.20
N GLU A 23 -18.10 -10.52 4.82
CA GLU A 23 -17.42 -11.53 5.66
C GLU A 23 -16.72 -10.87 6.85
N ILE A 24 -16.10 -9.70 6.64
CA ILE A 24 -15.51 -8.87 7.70
C ILE A 24 -16.61 -8.41 8.68
N PHE A 25 -17.74 -7.92 8.15
CA PHE A 25 -18.88 -7.54 8.98
C PHE A 25 -19.41 -8.71 9.80
N SER A 26 -19.55 -9.89 9.20
CA SER A 26 -20.03 -11.08 9.89
C SER A 26 -19.08 -11.50 11.02
N GLN A 27 -17.77 -11.48 10.79
CA GLN A 27 -16.78 -11.82 11.82
C GLN A 27 -16.80 -10.83 12.99
N LEU A 28 -16.84 -9.52 12.70
CA LEU A 28 -17.01 -8.50 13.73
C LEU A 28 -18.31 -8.71 14.53
N ALA A 29 -19.41 -9.06 13.85
CA ALA A 29 -20.70 -9.25 14.47
C ALA A 29 -20.78 -10.46 15.40
N TYR A 30 -20.14 -11.57 15.02
CA TYR A 30 -20.08 -12.76 15.88
C TYR A 30 -19.04 -12.64 17.00
N GLY A 31 -17.96 -11.90 16.79
CA GLY A 31 -16.84 -11.76 17.71
C GLY A 31 -16.91 -10.47 18.52
N GLU A 32 -16.06 -9.53 18.13
CA GLU A 32 -15.66 -8.35 18.92
C GLU A 32 -16.79 -7.35 19.15
N LEU A 33 -17.78 -7.32 18.26
CA LEU A 33 -18.93 -6.42 18.33
C LEU A 33 -20.22 -7.15 18.71
N SER A 34 -20.15 -8.42 19.13
CA SER A 34 -21.32 -9.22 19.51
C SER A 34 -22.21 -8.49 20.54
N GLN A 35 -21.63 -7.89 21.58
CA GLN A 35 -22.38 -7.15 22.61
C GLN A 35 -23.06 -5.87 22.07
N HIS A 36 -22.53 -5.27 21.01
CA HIS A 36 -23.10 -4.07 20.38
C HIS A 36 -24.23 -4.42 19.40
N ILE A 37 -24.28 -5.66 18.92
CA ILE A 37 -25.23 -6.14 17.91
C ILE A 37 -26.30 -7.07 18.53
N LEU A 38 -26.05 -7.63 19.71
CA LEU A 38 -26.99 -8.39 20.53
C LEU A 38 -28.22 -7.52 20.88
N GLY A 39 -29.31 -7.70 20.13
CA GLY A 39 -30.57 -6.96 20.31
C GLY A 39 -31.21 -6.48 19.00
N GLU A 40 -30.45 -6.48 17.90
CA GLU A 40 -30.94 -6.14 16.56
C GLU A 40 -31.12 -7.40 15.69
N HIS A 41 -31.94 -7.27 14.65
CA HIS A 41 -32.85 -8.27 14.07
C HIS A 41 -32.34 -9.66 13.63
N GLU A 42 -31.06 -10.03 13.77
CA GLU A 42 -30.55 -11.41 13.62
C GLU A 42 -29.08 -11.48 14.08
N LEU A 43 -28.70 -12.50 14.86
CA LEU A 43 -27.32 -12.69 15.33
C LEU A 43 -26.34 -12.83 14.15
N GLY A 44 -25.34 -11.96 14.09
CA GLY A 44 -24.28 -12.01 13.06
C GLY A 44 -24.52 -11.14 11.83
N VAL A 45 -25.62 -10.38 11.79
CA VAL A 45 -25.93 -9.42 10.72
C VAL A 45 -25.79 -8.01 11.25
N VAL A 46 -25.00 -7.18 10.55
CA VAL A 46 -24.89 -5.74 10.87
C VAL A 46 -25.98 -4.98 10.13
N SER A 47 -26.74 -4.15 10.84
CA SER A 47 -27.78 -3.32 10.24
C SER A 47 -27.19 -2.31 9.22
N PRO A 48 -27.88 -2.02 8.10
CA PRO A 48 -27.38 -1.09 7.07
C PRO A 48 -27.01 0.30 7.61
N GLU A 49 -27.70 0.77 8.64
CA GLU A 49 -27.46 2.09 9.26
C GLU A 49 -26.09 2.19 9.92
N ARG A 50 -25.48 1.06 10.30
CA ARG A 50 -24.16 1.00 10.93
C ARG A 50 -23.02 0.78 9.92
N HIS A 51 -23.34 0.42 8.67
CA HIS A 51 -22.32 0.10 7.66
C HIS A 51 -21.35 1.27 7.44
N GLY A 52 -21.85 2.51 7.34
CA GLY A 52 -21.00 3.68 7.11
C GLY A 52 -19.98 3.93 8.23
N ALA A 53 -20.39 3.76 9.48
CA ALA A 53 -19.49 3.91 10.64
C ALA A 53 -18.43 2.80 10.67
N LEU A 54 -18.83 1.55 10.44
CA LEU A 54 -17.89 0.43 10.37
C LEU A 54 -16.92 0.55 9.20
N VAL A 55 -17.39 0.92 8.01
CA VAL A 55 -16.53 1.18 6.83
C VAL A 55 -15.46 2.21 7.15
N SER A 56 -15.83 3.28 7.87
CA SER A 56 -14.87 4.30 8.27
C SER A 56 -13.78 3.73 9.19
N HIS A 57 -14.12 2.84 10.13
CA HIS A 57 -13.15 2.16 10.99
C HIS A 57 -12.31 1.13 10.23
N ILE A 58 -12.91 0.39 9.31
CA ILE A 58 -12.24 -0.61 8.47
C ILE A 58 -11.22 0.08 7.55
N ASN A 59 -11.58 1.17 6.87
CA ASN A 59 -10.64 1.94 6.04
C ASN A 59 -9.43 2.42 6.86
N LEU A 60 -9.64 2.90 8.09
CA LEU A 60 -8.53 3.29 8.96
C LEU A 60 -7.66 2.10 9.38
N GLY A 61 -8.27 0.95 9.68
CA GLY A 61 -7.55 -0.26 10.06
C GLY A 61 -6.77 -0.86 8.90
N LEU A 62 -7.36 -0.95 7.71
CA LEU A 62 -6.68 -1.35 6.48
C LEU A 62 -5.52 -0.40 6.19
N ASN A 63 -5.72 0.91 6.25
CA ASN A 63 -4.64 1.88 6.05
C ASN A 63 -3.50 1.70 7.08
N ALA A 64 -3.82 1.40 8.34
CA ALA A 64 -2.82 1.12 9.37
C ALA A 64 -2.00 -0.14 9.06
N LEU A 65 -2.67 -1.22 8.63
CA LEU A 65 -2.02 -2.48 8.25
C LEU A 65 -1.16 -2.32 6.99
N TYR A 66 -1.67 -1.69 5.95
CA TYR A 66 -0.96 -1.46 4.68
C TYR A 66 0.23 -0.51 4.83
N LYS A 67 0.19 0.39 5.81
CA LYS A 67 1.35 1.21 6.17
C LYS A 67 2.42 0.36 6.87
N ARG A 68 2.02 -0.51 7.81
CA ARG A 68 2.94 -1.31 8.63
C ARG A 68 3.59 -2.46 7.84
N PHE A 69 2.78 -3.20 7.09
CA PHE A 69 3.18 -4.41 6.37
C PHE A 69 3.21 -4.17 4.85
N PHE A 70 4.18 -4.78 4.16
CA PHE A 70 4.19 -4.75 2.70
C PHE A 70 3.17 -5.75 2.13
N LEU A 71 1.90 -5.35 2.02
CA LEU A 71 0.79 -6.22 1.61
C LEU A 71 0.44 -6.13 0.13
N LYS A 72 0.75 -5.01 -0.53
CA LYS A 72 0.44 -4.76 -1.94
C LYS A 72 1.60 -4.02 -2.58
N GLU A 73 2.19 -4.63 -3.60
CA GLU A 73 3.16 -3.99 -4.49
C GLU A 73 2.42 -3.18 -5.56
N GLY A 74 2.86 -1.94 -5.75
CA GLY A 74 2.52 -1.12 -6.90
C GLY A 74 3.76 -0.86 -7.74
N ARG A 75 3.54 -0.66 -9.05
CA ARG A 75 4.58 -0.26 -10.00
C ARG A 75 4.08 0.90 -10.84
N ILE A 76 4.94 1.89 -11.04
CA ILE A 76 4.68 2.98 -11.97
C ILE A 76 5.97 3.35 -12.69
N ASP A 77 5.86 3.52 -13.99
CA ASP A 77 6.95 3.95 -14.83
C ASP A 77 7.03 5.48 -14.83
N LEU A 78 8.24 6.01 -14.65
CA LEU A 78 8.53 7.43 -14.61
C LEU A 78 9.41 7.80 -15.79
N GLY A 79 8.92 8.65 -16.69
CA GLY A 79 9.70 9.21 -17.80
C GLY A 79 10.63 10.32 -17.33
N VAL A 80 11.94 10.06 -17.38
CA VAL A 80 12.99 10.99 -16.95
C VAL A 80 13.02 12.20 -17.88
N GLN A 81 12.88 13.40 -17.31
CA GLN A 81 12.94 14.65 -18.05
C GLN A 81 14.32 15.29 -17.92
N SER A 82 14.90 15.74 -19.04
CA SER A 82 16.25 16.29 -19.07
C SER A 82 16.40 17.47 -18.09
N GLY A 83 17.35 17.36 -17.17
CA GLY A 83 17.65 18.38 -16.16
C GLY A 83 16.65 18.47 -14.99
N MET A 84 15.58 17.69 -15.00
CA MET A 84 14.62 17.62 -13.90
C MET A 84 15.02 16.53 -12.92
N THR A 85 15.32 16.93 -11.69
CA THR A 85 15.77 16.01 -10.64
C THR A 85 14.69 15.73 -9.60
N ASN A 86 13.66 16.56 -9.46
CA ASN A 86 12.61 16.39 -8.45
C ASN A 86 11.29 16.07 -9.14
N TYR A 87 10.63 14.99 -8.70
CA TYR A 87 9.37 14.50 -9.22
C TYR A 87 8.36 14.39 -8.08
N ILE A 88 7.13 14.82 -8.35
CA ILE A 88 5.98 14.66 -7.45
C ILE A 88 5.18 13.46 -7.98
N LEU A 89 5.05 12.44 -7.15
CA LEU A 89 4.34 11.20 -7.47
C LEU A 89 2.85 11.39 -7.18
N ASN A 90 2.17 12.07 -8.09
CA ASN A 90 0.73 12.33 -8.02
C ASN A 90 0.07 12.15 -9.39
N SER A 91 -1.18 11.69 -9.42
CA SER A 91 -2.00 11.47 -10.63
C SER A 91 -2.17 12.73 -11.48
N GLU A 92 -1.98 13.93 -10.93
CA GLU A 92 -1.88 15.18 -11.71
C GLU A 92 -0.76 15.12 -12.77
N TYR A 93 0.33 14.40 -12.51
CA TYR A 93 1.46 14.24 -13.44
C TYR A 93 1.40 12.93 -14.25
N ALA A 94 0.28 12.21 -14.19
CA ALA A 94 0.06 10.96 -14.92
C ALA A 94 -0.46 11.18 -16.33
N VAL A 95 -0.01 10.34 -17.27
CA VAL A 95 -0.34 10.45 -18.70
C VAL A 95 -1.82 10.16 -18.97
N SER A 96 -2.42 9.24 -18.22
CA SER A 96 -3.83 8.87 -18.33
C SER A 96 -4.78 9.96 -17.83
N ASN A 97 -4.30 10.91 -17.00
CA ASN A 97 -5.10 11.99 -16.47
C ASN A 97 -5.30 13.12 -17.50
N VAL A 98 -6.36 12.96 -18.30
CA VAL A 98 -6.76 13.94 -19.32
C VAL A 98 -7.31 15.26 -18.74
N GLU A 99 -7.72 15.28 -17.48
CA GLU A 99 -8.27 16.45 -16.79
C GLU A 99 -7.19 17.34 -16.16
N SER A 100 -5.97 16.82 -16.00
CA SER A 100 -4.86 17.55 -15.41
C SER A 100 -4.43 18.77 -16.24
N SER A 101 -4.14 19.88 -15.55
CA SER A 101 -3.55 21.09 -16.16
C SER A 101 -2.02 21.11 -16.13
N ALA A 102 -1.37 20.04 -15.67
CA ALA A 102 0.09 19.95 -15.61
C ALA A 102 0.72 20.06 -17.00
N LEU A 103 1.72 20.94 -17.12
CA LEU A 103 2.45 21.20 -18.37
C LEU A 103 3.29 20.00 -18.83
N VAL A 104 3.78 19.21 -17.88
CA VAL A 104 4.61 18.04 -18.12
C VAL A 104 4.03 16.87 -17.32
N ARG A 105 3.78 15.76 -18.00
CA ARG A 105 3.34 14.50 -17.39
C ARG A 105 4.45 13.49 -17.58
N TYR A 106 4.83 12.83 -16.49
CA TYR A 106 5.98 11.94 -16.46
C TYR A 106 5.66 10.61 -15.78
N LEU A 107 4.49 10.43 -15.16
CA LEU A 107 4.06 9.11 -14.71
C LEU A 107 3.37 8.41 -15.88
N LEU A 108 4.02 7.39 -16.42
CA LEU A 108 3.66 6.68 -17.65
C LEU A 108 2.66 5.55 -17.32
N ASP A 109 1.47 5.92 -16.87
CA ASP A 109 0.36 5.01 -16.65
C ASP A 109 -0.53 4.85 -17.90
N THR A 110 -1.63 4.09 -17.78
CA THR A 110 -2.59 3.86 -18.87
C THR A 110 -4.02 4.11 -18.39
N PRO A 111 -4.97 4.47 -19.27
CA PRO A 111 -6.38 4.58 -18.89
C PRO A 111 -6.98 3.30 -18.29
N GLU A 112 -6.48 2.13 -18.67
CA GLU A 112 -6.91 0.83 -18.15
C GLU A 112 -6.30 0.50 -16.78
N ALA A 113 -5.14 1.06 -16.47
CA ALA A 113 -4.44 0.93 -15.19
C ALA A 113 -3.90 2.30 -14.74
N PRO A 114 -4.78 3.24 -14.35
CA PRO A 114 -4.38 4.58 -13.97
C PRO A 114 -3.63 4.57 -12.63
N PHE A 115 -2.74 5.55 -12.44
CA PHE A 115 -2.06 5.75 -11.16
C PHE A 115 -3.04 6.30 -10.10
N MET A 116 -3.15 5.63 -8.95
CA MET A 116 -4.24 5.83 -7.97
C MET A 116 -3.87 6.68 -6.75
N ASP A 117 -2.72 7.36 -6.76
CA ASP A 117 -2.22 8.10 -5.60
C ASP A 117 -2.12 7.26 -4.32
N ASP A 118 -1.84 5.96 -4.48
CA ASP A 118 -1.88 4.97 -3.40
C ASP A 118 -0.48 4.66 -2.81
N ILE A 119 0.51 5.53 -3.00
CA ILE A 119 1.87 5.28 -2.50
C ILE A 119 1.93 5.44 -0.96
N HIS A 120 2.31 4.36 -0.27
CA HIS A 120 2.73 4.41 1.13
C HIS A 120 4.23 4.63 1.31
N LYS A 121 5.03 3.94 0.51
CA LYS A 121 6.49 4.02 0.60
C LYS A 121 7.10 3.55 -0.71
N LEU A 122 8.04 4.30 -1.25
CA LEU A 122 8.86 3.83 -2.36
C LEU A 122 9.87 2.81 -1.81
N GLU A 123 9.90 1.62 -2.40
CA GLU A 123 10.78 0.53 -1.95
C GLU A 123 11.98 0.37 -2.87
N ARG A 124 11.82 0.54 -4.20
CA ARG A 124 12.90 0.41 -5.18
C ARG A 124 12.74 1.38 -6.35
N VAL A 125 13.86 1.76 -6.94
CA VAL A 125 13.93 2.53 -8.19
C VAL A 125 14.83 1.77 -9.15
N LEU A 126 14.31 1.38 -10.30
CA LEU A 126 15.03 0.58 -11.28
C LEU A 126 15.22 1.38 -12.57
N THR A 127 16.36 1.21 -13.24
CA THR A 127 16.57 1.72 -14.60
C THR A 127 15.83 0.85 -15.62
N SER A 128 15.81 1.26 -16.89
CA SER A 128 15.28 0.44 -18.00
C SER A 128 16.01 -0.88 -18.21
N GLU A 129 17.22 -1.02 -17.65
CA GLU A 129 18.02 -2.26 -17.66
C GLU A 129 17.83 -3.07 -16.37
N GLU A 130 16.80 -2.76 -15.56
CA GLU A 130 16.50 -3.40 -14.27
C GLU A 130 17.63 -3.25 -13.22
N VAL A 131 18.51 -2.25 -13.40
CA VAL A 131 19.54 -1.92 -12.40
C VAL A 131 18.90 -1.09 -11.30
N GLU A 132 19.07 -1.53 -10.05
CA GLU A 132 18.54 -0.82 -8.90
C GLU A 132 19.41 0.37 -8.50
N LEU A 133 18.78 1.54 -8.42
CA LEU A 133 19.40 2.74 -7.88
C LEU A 133 19.28 2.73 -6.36
N PRO A 134 20.36 3.03 -5.62
CA PRO A 134 20.30 3.15 -4.17
C PRO A 134 19.25 4.17 -3.73
N LEU A 135 18.60 3.94 -2.59
CA LEU A 135 17.57 4.83 -2.05
C LEU A 135 17.95 5.34 -0.66
N ASN A 136 17.94 6.67 -0.51
CA ASN A 136 18.20 7.39 0.74
C ASN A 136 19.55 7.03 1.40
N ASP A 137 20.57 6.72 0.58
CA ASP A 137 21.94 6.48 1.04
C ASP A 137 22.84 7.63 0.60
N GLU A 138 23.32 8.44 1.55
CA GLU A 138 24.20 9.58 1.25
C GLU A 138 25.62 9.16 0.85
N ALA A 139 26.04 7.92 1.15
CA ALA A 139 27.36 7.42 0.75
C ALA A 139 27.40 7.07 -0.74
N GLU A 140 26.24 6.80 -1.35
CA GLU A 140 26.11 6.37 -2.74
C GLU A 140 25.91 7.56 -3.69
N SER A 141 26.83 7.71 -4.65
CA SER A 141 26.84 8.87 -5.56
C SER A 141 25.63 8.94 -6.50
N TYR A 142 25.01 7.79 -6.78
CA TYR A 142 23.83 7.66 -7.64
C TYR A 142 22.54 7.40 -6.86
N ALA A 143 22.53 7.69 -5.56
CA ALA A 143 21.35 7.50 -4.73
C ALA A 143 20.21 8.44 -5.12
N CYS A 144 19.02 7.85 -5.25
CA CYS A 144 17.77 8.58 -5.25
C CYS A 144 17.36 8.88 -3.80
N PHE A 145 16.59 9.94 -3.60
CA PHE A 145 16.09 10.33 -2.29
C PHE A 145 14.58 10.52 -2.32
N THR A 146 13.91 10.26 -1.21
CA THR A 146 12.47 10.49 -1.05
C THR A 146 12.21 11.53 0.04
N PRO A 147 12.30 12.84 -0.27
CA PRO A 147 12.12 13.91 0.72
C PRO A 147 10.74 13.89 1.40
N SER A 148 9.74 13.35 0.71
CA SER A 148 8.41 13.05 1.23
C SER A 148 7.90 11.73 0.67
N GLN A 149 6.78 11.23 1.20
CA GLN A 149 6.13 10.00 0.75
C GLN A 149 5.77 10.00 -0.75
N THR A 150 5.51 11.19 -1.30
CA THR A 150 5.07 11.39 -2.69
C THR A 150 6.06 12.22 -3.50
N SER A 151 7.32 12.28 -3.10
CA SER A 151 8.36 12.93 -3.91
C SER A 151 9.60 12.06 -4.07
N LEU A 152 10.14 12.10 -5.28
CA LEU A 152 11.37 11.42 -5.65
C LEU A 152 12.37 12.45 -6.17
N ARG A 153 13.57 12.45 -5.61
CA ARG A 153 14.71 13.19 -6.11
C ARG A 153 15.71 12.21 -6.71
N ILE A 154 16.00 12.36 -8.00
CA ILE A 154 17.01 11.55 -8.70
C ILE A 154 18.33 12.34 -8.85
N PRO A 155 19.48 11.67 -8.99
CA PRO A 155 20.75 12.32 -9.28
C PRO A 155 20.72 13.08 -10.61
N ILE A 156 21.48 14.19 -10.69
CA ILE A 156 21.62 14.96 -11.92
C ILE A 156 22.24 14.12 -13.05
N ASP A 157 23.12 13.16 -12.73
CA ASP A 157 23.75 12.28 -13.72
C ASP A 157 22.77 11.28 -14.35
N ILE A 158 21.61 11.04 -13.72
CA ILE A 158 20.51 10.27 -14.29
C ILE A 158 19.59 11.19 -15.10
N ALA A 159 19.29 12.38 -14.59
CA ALA A 159 18.44 13.37 -15.27
C ALA A 159 19.10 13.98 -16.52
N SER A 160 20.43 14.07 -16.54
CA SER A 160 21.23 14.65 -17.62
C SER A 160 22.57 13.88 -17.73
N PRO A 161 22.54 12.65 -18.28
CA PRO A 161 23.74 11.81 -18.34
C PRO A 161 24.86 12.45 -19.15
N THR A 162 26.08 12.29 -18.67
CA THR A 162 27.30 12.78 -19.32
C THR A 162 28.15 11.62 -19.84
N SER A 163 29.31 11.92 -20.43
CA SER A 163 30.27 10.89 -20.83
C SER A 163 30.86 10.12 -19.64
N SER A 164 30.80 10.66 -18.42
CA SER A 164 31.25 9.99 -17.20
C SER A 164 30.16 9.16 -16.52
N THR A 165 28.88 9.32 -16.88
CA THR A 165 27.80 8.47 -16.36
C THR A 165 28.00 7.05 -16.88
N PRO A 166 28.01 6.02 -16.02
CA PRO A 166 28.08 4.62 -16.44
C PRO A 166 26.93 4.26 -17.39
N ASP A 167 27.22 3.48 -18.43
CA ASP A 167 26.24 3.19 -19.49
C ASP A 167 24.98 2.49 -18.97
N TYR A 168 25.13 1.57 -18.00
CA TYR A 168 24.02 0.84 -17.37
C TYR A 168 23.09 1.72 -16.51
N LEU A 169 23.51 2.96 -16.20
CA LEU A 169 22.70 3.95 -15.49
C LEU A 169 22.02 4.94 -16.43
N LYS A 170 22.40 4.98 -17.71
CA LYS A 170 21.79 5.87 -18.70
C LYS A 170 20.41 5.34 -19.04
N THR A 171 19.38 6.05 -18.60
CA THR A 171 17.99 5.66 -18.84
C THR A 171 17.11 6.87 -19.14
N SER A 172 16.09 6.66 -19.97
CA SER A 172 15.00 7.62 -20.18
C SER A 172 13.79 7.35 -19.29
N GLN A 173 13.78 6.23 -18.57
CA GLN A 173 12.67 5.77 -17.75
C GLN A 173 13.15 5.11 -16.47
N LEU A 174 12.43 5.32 -15.38
CA LEU A 174 12.65 4.63 -14.12
C LEU A 174 11.39 3.84 -13.75
N THR A 175 11.56 2.58 -13.37
CA THR A 175 10.47 1.78 -12.79
C THR A 175 10.48 1.99 -11.28
N LEU A 176 9.40 2.57 -10.76
CA LEU A 176 9.21 2.80 -9.34
C LEU A 176 8.42 1.63 -8.76
N VAL A 177 9.04 0.86 -7.85
CA VAL A 177 8.36 -0.20 -7.10
C VAL A 177 8.05 0.31 -5.71
N TYR A 178 6.78 0.28 -5.33
CA TYR A 178 6.32 0.91 -4.10
C TYR A 178 5.34 0.02 -3.33
N ARG A 179 5.28 0.26 -2.03
CA ARG A 179 4.20 -0.21 -1.16
C ARG A 179 2.95 0.59 -1.45
N ALA A 180 1.96 -0.07 -2.04
CA ALA A 180 0.68 0.53 -2.38
C ALA A 180 -0.30 0.40 -1.21
N ASN A 181 -1.25 1.33 -1.11
CA ASN A 181 -2.36 1.28 -0.18
C ASN A 181 -3.52 0.42 -0.73
N HIS A 182 -4.45 0.07 0.15
CA HIS A 182 -5.70 -0.52 -0.27
C HIS A 182 -6.58 0.53 -0.99
N PRO A 183 -7.39 0.14 -1.99
CA PRO A 183 -8.46 1.00 -2.50
C PRO A 183 -9.42 1.36 -1.36
N PRO A 184 -9.80 2.64 -1.20
CA PRO A 184 -10.74 3.03 -0.16
C PRO A 184 -12.10 2.40 -0.42
N ILE A 185 -12.71 1.84 0.62
CA ILE A 185 -14.11 1.39 0.56
C ILE A 185 -14.98 2.64 0.54
N GLN A 186 -15.67 2.86 -0.57
CA GLN A 186 -16.49 4.04 -0.78
C GLN A 186 -17.91 3.84 -0.25
N ILE A 187 -18.50 4.93 0.25
CA ILE A 187 -19.92 5.01 0.60
C ILE A 187 -20.55 5.92 -0.45
N VAL A 188 -21.35 5.37 -1.36
CA VAL A 188 -21.99 6.11 -2.45
C VAL A 188 -23.47 6.26 -2.14
N ASP A 189 -23.95 7.50 -2.05
CA ASP A 189 -25.34 7.82 -1.70
C ASP A 189 -25.84 7.12 -0.42
N GLY A 190 -24.94 6.97 0.57
CA GLY A 190 -25.23 6.30 1.84
C GLY A 190 -25.26 4.77 1.77
N VAL A 191 -24.98 4.18 0.61
CA VAL A 191 -24.96 2.73 0.39
C VAL A 191 -23.52 2.23 0.35
N VAL A 192 -23.30 1.09 1.02
CA VAL A 192 -22.03 0.36 1.03
C VAL A 192 -22.22 -0.92 0.21
N ASP A 193 -21.36 -1.14 -0.78
CA ASP A 193 -21.30 -2.43 -1.48
C ASP A 193 -20.62 -3.47 -0.58
N THR A 194 -21.43 -4.27 0.11
CA THR A 194 -20.92 -5.33 1.00
C THR A 194 -20.38 -6.55 0.25
N ASP A 195 -20.66 -6.66 -1.05
CA ASP A 195 -20.21 -7.76 -1.89
C ASP A 195 -18.85 -7.52 -2.53
N MET A 196 -18.31 -6.30 -2.41
CA MET A 196 -16.99 -5.92 -2.90
C MET A 196 -15.89 -6.75 -2.26
N GLU A 197 -14.82 -6.98 -3.03
CA GLU A 197 -13.62 -7.64 -2.56
C GLU A 197 -12.71 -6.65 -1.82
N VAL A 198 -12.30 -7.05 -0.62
CA VAL A 198 -11.28 -6.39 0.17
C VAL A 198 -10.01 -7.21 0.01
N TYR A 199 -8.96 -6.59 -0.55
CA TYR A 199 -7.64 -7.18 -0.59
C TYR A 199 -7.07 -7.14 0.82
N LEU A 200 -6.99 -8.29 1.48
CA LEU A 200 -6.36 -8.46 2.78
C LEU A 200 -6.01 -9.94 2.93
N PRO A 201 -4.74 -10.29 3.10
CA PRO A 201 -4.37 -11.66 3.41
C PRO A 201 -5.09 -12.13 4.68
N ALA A 202 -5.62 -13.35 4.69
CA ALA A 202 -6.36 -13.90 5.82
C ALA A 202 -5.56 -13.86 7.15
N SER A 203 -4.22 -13.92 7.07
CA SER A 203 -3.33 -13.77 8.23
C SER A 203 -3.49 -12.42 8.96
N HIS A 204 -3.86 -11.35 8.26
CA HIS A 204 -3.97 -10.00 8.82
C HIS A 204 -5.41 -9.66 9.25
N LEU A 205 -6.37 -10.56 9.00
CA LEU A 205 -7.77 -10.33 9.32
C LEU A 205 -7.99 -10.10 10.81
N GLU A 206 -7.41 -10.95 11.65
CA GLU A 206 -7.54 -10.83 13.11
C GLU A 206 -7.04 -9.47 13.61
N ALA A 207 -5.91 -8.98 13.09
CA ALA A 207 -5.41 -7.65 13.40
C ALA A 207 -6.41 -6.56 12.97
N LEU A 208 -7.01 -6.65 11.78
CA LEU A 208 -8.04 -5.71 11.35
C LEU A 208 -9.25 -5.71 12.30
N LEU A 209 -9.74 -6.87 12.70
CA LEU A 209 -10.90 -7.01 13.59
C LEU A 209 -10.63 -6.35 14.96
N TYR A 210 -9.45 -6.61 15.55
CA TYR A 210 -9.05 -5.98 16.81
C TYR A 210 -8.89 -4.46 16.69
N PHE A 211 -8.37 -3.96 15.58
CA PHE A 211 -8.29 -2.53 15.32
C PHE A 211 -9.68 -1.89 15.30
N VAL A 212 -10.61 -2.45 14.53
CA VAL A 212 -11.98 -1.94 14.44
C VAL A 212 -12.67 -2.01 15.79
N ALA A 213 -12.55 -3.12 16.51
CA ALA A 213 -13.09 -3.28 17.86
C ALA A 213 -12.56 -2.22 18.84
N SER A 214 -11.26 -1.92 18.79
CA SER A 214 -10.67 -0.90 19.66
C SER A 214 -11.27 0.49 19.44
N ARG A 215 -11.62 0.82 18.19
CA ARG A 215 -12.21 2.11 17.81
C ARG A 215 -13.68 2.19 18.19
N VAL A 216 -14.45 1.13 17.93
CA VAL A 216 -15.89 1.07 18.27
C VAL A 216 -16.09 1.16 19.79
N ASN A 217 -15.23 0.51 20.57
CA ASN A 217 -15.30 0.52 22.04
C ASN A 217 -14.65 1.76 22.69
N ASN A 218 -14.06 2.67 21.92
CA ASN A 218 -13.53 3.97 22.39
C ASN A 218 -14.12 5.12 21.54
N PRO A 219 -15.45 5.36 21.58
CA PRO A 219 -16.06 6.47 20.87
C PRO A 219 -15.64 7.81 21.47
N ILE A 220 -15.60 8.84 20.63
CA ILE A 220 -15.17 10.20 21.01
C ILE A 220 -16.10 10.75 22.11
N GLY A 221 -15.53 11.14 23.25
CA GLY A 221 -16.24 11.84 24.33
C GLY A 221 -16.67 10.99 25.53
N MET A 222 -16.40 9.68 25.52
CA MET A 222 -16.66 8.83 26.70
C MET A 222 -15.45 8.77 27.64
N THR A 223 -15.68 9.01 28.94
CA THR A 223 -14.62 9.07 29.96
C THR A 223 -14.49 7.83 30.85
N ASN A 224 -15.49 6.92 30.86
CA ASN A 224 -15.60 5.86 31.88
C ASN A 224 -15.44 4.41 31.36
N GLU A 225 -15.45 4.16 30.04
CA GLU A 225 -15.38 2.79 29.47
C GLU A 225 -14.09 2.51 28.66
N PHE A 226 -13.02 3.27 28.88
CA PHE A 226 -11.75 3.14 28.15
C PHE A 226 -11.07 1.76 28.24
N HIS A 227 -11.41 0.96 29.25
CA HIS A 227 -10.73 -0.31 29.51
C HIS A 227 -10.95 -1.32 28.38
N ALA A 228 -12.14 -1.37 27.79
CA ALA A 228 -12.45 -2.32 26.72
C ALA A 228 -11.71 -1.97 25.43
N GLY A 229 -11.80 -0.72 24.97
CA GLY A 229 -11.11 -0.29 23.75
C GLY A 229 -9.57 -0.37 23.87
N ASN A 230 -9.01 -0.04 25.04
CA ASN A 230 -7.56 -0.20 25.28
C ASN A 230 -7.13 -1.68 25.27
N SER A 231 -7.97 -2.59 25.77
CA SER A 231 -7.69 -4.03 25.73
C SER A 231 -7.64 -4.55 24.30
N TRP A 232 -8.56 -4.10 23.43
CA TRP A 232 -8.54 -4.45 22.01
C TRP A 232 -7.35 -3.84 21.27
N ALA A 233 -6.98 -2.60 21.58
CA ALA A 233 -5.77 -1.97 21.03
C ALA A 233 -4.50 -2.76 21.41
N ALA A 234 -4.42 -3.24 22.65
CA ALA A 234 -3.30 -4.09 23.09
C ALA A 234 -3.26 -5.43 22.33
N LYS A 235 -4.41 -6.07 22.08
CA LYS A 235 -4.49 -7.28 21.25
C LYS A 235 -4.08 -7.02 19.80
N TYR A 236 -4.51 -5.89 19.21
CA TYR A 236 -4.09 -5.47 17.88
C TYR A 236 -2.56 -5.35 17.78
N GLU A 237 -1.92 -4.67 18.74
CA GLU A 237 -0.46 -4.53 18.75
C GLU A 237 0.26 -5.87 18.93
N MET A 238 -0.25 -6.74 19.81
CA MET A 238 0.30 -8.08 20.02
C MET A 238 0.20 -8.94 18.75
N GLU A 239 -0.93 -8.89 18.04
CA GLU A 239 -1.08 -9.63 16.78
C GLU A 239 -0.17 -9.06 15.69
N CYS A 240 -0.03 -7.74 15.61
CA CYS A 240 0.92 -7.15 14.65
C CYS A 240 2.36 -7.56 14.94
N GLN A 241 2.79 -7.58 16.21
CA GLN A 241 4.12 -8.08 16.59
C GLN A 241 4.33 -9.55 16.21
N LYS A 242 3.29 -10.37 16.39
CA LYS A 242 3.31 -11.77 15.97
C LYS A 242 3.44 -11.91 14.45
N LEU A 243 2.71 -11.11 13.67
CA LEU A 243 2.81 -11.09 12.21
C LEU A 243 4.19 -10.66 11.71
N GLU A 244 4.79 -9.65 12.34
CA GLU A 244 6.18 -9.23 12.09
C GLU A 244 7.17 -10.37 12.36
N GLY A 245 7.01 -11.09 13.48
CA GLY A 245 7.84 -12.23 13.83
C GLY A 245 7.78 -13.40 12.85
N PHE A 246 6.65 -13.57 12.16
CA PHE A 246 6.50 -14.59 11.11
C PHE A 246 6.91 -14.11 9.71
N ASN A 247 7.27 -12.82 9.55
CA ASN A 247 7.60 -12.20 8.27
C ASN A 247 6.53 -12.45 7.17
N LEU A 248 5.23 -12.39 7.52
CA LEU A 248 4.13 -12.64 6.60
C LEU A 248 3.82 -11.43 5.71
N GLN A 249 4.82 -10.91 5.01
CA GLN A 249 4.73 -9.79 4.08
C GLN A 249 5.26 -10.20 2.71
N ILE A 250 5.02 -9.38 1.68
CA ILE A 250 5.67 -9.59 0.37
C ILE A 250 7.18 -9.53 0.61
N ASP A 251 7.87 -10.61 0.26
CA ASP A 251 9.30 -10.73 0.49
C ASP A 251 10.04 -9.91 -0.57
N ASN A 252 10.72 -8.86 -0.12
CA ASN A 252 11.63 -8.11 -0.97
C ASN A 252 12.92 -8.90 -1.09
N MET A 253 13.01 -9.75 -2.10
CA MET A 253 14.24 -10.41 -2.49
C MET A 253 15.24 -9.40 -3.09
N SER A 254 15.70 -8.45 -2.28
CA SER A 254 16.96 -7.73 -2.47
C SER A 254 17.98 -8.30 -1.48
N GLN A 255 18.42 -9.53 -1.72
CA GLN A 255 19.63 -10.05 -1.08
C GLN A 255 20.84 -9.32 -1.64
N HIS A 256 21.15 -8.15 -1.11
CA HIS A 256 22.45 -7.50 -1.27
C HIS A 256 23.24 -7.64 0.03
N THR A 257 23.99 -8.75 0.12
CA THR A 257 25.35 -8.83 0.66
C THR A 257 25.76 -7.89 1.82
N GLU A 258 25.00 -7.82 2.91
CA GLU A 258 25.51 -7.25 4.17
C GLU A 258 26.67 -8.06 4.78
N PHE A 259 26.94 -9.27 4.24
CA PHE A 259 28.08 -10.10 4.63
C PHE A 259 29.44 -9.58 4.14
N GLU A 260 29.50 -8.71 3.14
CA GLU A 260 30.77 -8.18 2.62
C GLU A 260 31.18 -6.85 3.27
N HIS A 261 30.25 -6.14 3.93
CA HIS A 261 30.50 -4.80 4.49
C HIS A 261 30.93 -4.77 5.96
N ARG A 262 31.02 -5.92 6.64
CA ARG A 262 31.56 -6.00 8.00
C ARG A 262 32.80 -6.89 8.02
N GLY A 263 33.91 -6.30 7.60
CA GLY A 263 35.24 -6.80 7.94
C GLY A 263 35.33 -6.97 9.46
N TRP A 264 35.68 -8.18 9.88
CA TRP A 264 35.95 -8.51 11.27
C TRP A 264 37.16 -7.68 11.73
N ILE A 265 37.00 -6.90 12.80
CA ILE A 265 38.10 -6.44 13.66
C ILE A 265 37.91 -7.13 15.02
#